data_AF-A0AAR5PNC7-F1
#
_entry.id   AF-A0AAR5PNC7-F1
#
_cell.length_a   1.000
_cell.length_b   1.000
_cell.length_c   1.000
_cell.angle_alpha   90.00
_cell.angle_beta   90.00
_cell.angle_gamma   90.00
#
_symmetry.space_group_name_H-M   'P 1'
#
loop_
_entity.id
_entity.type
_entity.pdbx_description
1 polymer ?
#
loop_
_entity_poly.entity_id
_entity_poly.type
_entity_poly.pdbx_seq_one_letter_code
_entity_poly.pdbx_strand_id
1 'polypeptide(L)'
;MLKEYSIHPMLHLIGYAMAVFLVCQNGQKIRDQTYDIQDAVYKARWYDNITSTTKDSQLIMLRCQKPLCMDAIPFGIFNFSLLLVIIKTSYSYLTLINKTS
;
A
#
# COMPACT_ATOMS: atom_id res chain seq x y z
N MET A 1 38.49 -11.12 5.88
CA MET A 1 38.27 -10.87 4.43
C MET A 1 36.92 -11.37 3.94
N LEU A 2 36.47 -12.60 4.22
CA LEU A 2 35.11 -13.07 3.84
C LEU A 2 33.95 -12.34 4.56
N LYS A 3 34.19 -11.83 5.77
CA LYS A 3 33.15 -11.17 6.58
C LYS A 3 32.77 -9.78 6.08
N GLU A 4 33.71 -9.01 5.51
CA GLU A 4 33.47 -7.64 5.02
C GLU A 4 32.68 -7.61 3.71
N TYR A 5 32.90 -8.59 2.82
CA TYR A 5 32.14 -8.72 1.57
C TYR A 5 30.65 -9.00 1.80
N SER A 6 30.30 -9.63 2.93
CA SER A 6 28.91 -9.98 3.27
C SER A 6 28.09 -8.83 3.85
N ILE A 7 28.71 -7.80 4.43
CA ILE A 7 28.01 -6.76 5.21
C ILE A 7 27.31 -5.77 4.29
N HIS A 8 27.98 -5.35 3.21
CA HIS A 8 27.46 -4.39 2.24
C HIS A 8 26.16 -4.84 1.55
N PRO A 9 26.04 -6.08 1.01
CA PRO A 9 24.80 -6.54 0.38
C PRO A 9 23.68 -6.77 1.40
N MET A 10 24.01 -7.24 2.61
CA MET A 10 23.01 -7.41 3.68
C MET A 10 22.41 -6.08 4.10
N LEU A 11 23.23 -5.03 4.22
CA LEU A 11 22.77 -3.68 4.53
C LEU A 11 21.85 -3.11 3.44
N HIS A 12 22.22 -3.27 2.16
CA HIS A 12 21.39 -2.83 1.04
C HIS A 12 20.04 -3.55 1.01
N LEU A 13 20.04 -4.87 1.24
CA LEU A 13 18.82 -5.66 1.25
C LEU A 13 17.87 -5.24 2.38
N ILE A 14 18.41 -5.00 3.58
CA ILE A 14 17.62 -4.50 4.72
C ILE A 14 17.06 -3.10 4.43
N GLY A 15 17.89 -2.20 3.90
CA GLY A 15 17.45 -0.85 3.53
C GLY A 15 16.34 -0.85 2.50
N TYR A 16 16.46 -1.68 1.46
CA TYR A 16 15.44 -1.82 0.43
C TYR A 16 14.14 -2.42 0.99
N ALA A 17 14.23 -3.48 1.81
CA ALA A 17 13.06 -4.09 2.46
C ALA A 17 12.33 -3.08 3.36
N MET A 18 13.08 -2.27 4.11
CA MET A 18 12.52 -1.22 4.96
C MET A 18 11.83 -0.12 4.14
N ALA A 19 12.44 0.31 3.04
CA ALA A 19 11.84 1.31 2.14
C ALA A 19 10.51 0.80 1.55
N VAL A 20 10.46 -0.43 1.06
CA VAL A 20 9.23 -1.04 0.53
C VAL A 20 8.17 -1.16 1.62
N PHE A 21 8.56 -1.55 2.84
CA PHE A 21 7.65 -1.61 3.99
C PHE A 21 7.01 -0.25 4.29
N LEU A 22 7.83 0.82 4.36
CA LEU A 22 7.34 2.17 4.63
C LEU A 22 6.36 2.64 3.55
N VAL A 23 6.68 2.41 2.27
CA VAL A 23 5.77 2.79 1.17
C VAL A 23 4.45 2.05 1.27
N CYS A 24 4.47 0.73 1.53
CA CYS A 24 3.26 -0.07 1.68
C CYS A 24 2.40 0.36 2.88
N GLN A 25 3.04 0.72 4.00
CA GLN A 25 2.34 1.21 5.19
C GLN A 25 1.65 2.56 4.93
N ASN A 26 2.32 3.47 4.23
CA ASN A 26 1.73 4.76 3.87
C ASN A 26 0.60 4.60 2.85
N GLY A 27 0.77 3.74 1.84
CA GLY A 27 -0.28 3.41 0.87
C GLY A 27 -1.52 2.83 1.55
N GLN A 28 -1.33 1.94 2.51
CA GLN A 28 -2.45 1.39 3.30
C GLN A 28 -3.14 2.44 4.16
N LYS A 29 -2.38 3.30 4.84
CA LYS A 29 -2.94 4.38 5.67
C LYS A 29 -3.81 5.35 4.88
N ILE A 30 -3.36 5.76 3.69
CA ILE A 30 -4.14 6.65 2.81
C ILE A 30 -5.45 6.00 2.39
N ARG A 31 -5.40 4.70 2.07
CA ARG A 31 -6.58 3.92 1.71
C ARG A 31 -7.58 3.83 2.86
N ASP A 32 -7.11 3.54 4.07
CA ASP A 32 -7.94 3.45 5.27
C ASP A 32 -8.57 4.82 5.61
N GLN A 33 -7.81 5.92 5.50
CA GLN A 33 -8.33 7.28 5.67
C GLN A 33 -9.40 7.64 4.63
N THR A 34 -9.27 7.16 3.39
CA THR A 34 -10.28 7.42 2.35
C THR A 34 -11.61 6.74 2.68
N TYR A 35 -11.56 5.52 3.25
CA TYR A 35 -12.75 4.82 3.74
C TYR A 35 -13.37 5.50 4.96
N ASP A 36 -12.55 5.98 5.89
CA ASP A 36 -13.02 6.71 7.08
C ASP A 36 -13.75 8.02 6.69
N ILE A 37 -13.20 8.76 5.72
CA ILE A 37 -13.87 9.95 5.15
C ILE A 37 -15.20 9.57 4.51
N GLN A 38 -15.25 8.46 3.75
CA GLN A 38 -16.49 7.99 3.13
C GLN A 38 -17.58 7.70 4.19
N ASP A 39 -17.22 7.02 5.28
CA ASP A 39 -18.14 6.68 6.37
C ASP A 39 -18.59 7.93 7.15
N ALA A 40 -17.66 8.86 7.41
CA ALA A 40 -17.98 10.14 8.05
C ALA A 40 -18.96 10.98 7.21
N VAL A 41 -18.75 11.07 5.89
CA VAL A 41 -19.66 11.77 4.97
C VAL A 41 -21.01 11.07 4.89
N TYR A 42 -21.03 9.73 4.91
CA TYR A 42 -22.28 8.97 4.93
C TYR A 42 -23.10 9.26 6.20
N LYS A 43 -22.44 9.39 7.36
CA LYS A 43 -23.08 9.69 8.66
C LYS A 43 -23.47 11.16 8.86
N ALA A 44 -22.97 12.09 8.05
CA ALA A 44 -23.13 13.53 8.24
C ALA A 44 -24.55 14.10 8.00
N ARG A 45 -25.59 13.26 7.87
CA ARG A 45 -26.99 13.67 7.58
C ARG A 45 -27.10 14.67 6.42
N TRP A 46 -26.41 14.37 5.32
CA TRP A 46 -26.36 15.20 4.11
C TRP A 46 -27.74 15.47 3.47
N TYR A 47 -28.73 14.66 3.83
CA TYR A 47 -30.14 14.75 3.41
C TYR A 47 -30.95 15.83 4.15
N ASP A 48 -30.49 16.31 5.32
CA ASP A 48 -31.20 17.31 6.12
C ASP A 48 -30.83 18.76 5.74
N ASN A 49 -29.74 18.97 4.98
CA ASN A 49 -29.20 20.31 4.64
C ASN A 49 -29.41 20.65 3.16
N ILE A 50 -29.93 21.85 2.87
CA ILE A 50 -30.58 22.19 1.60
C ILE A 50 -29.56 22.61 0.51
N THR A 51 -29.48 21.76 -0.52
CA THR A 51 -29.12 21.98 -1.95
C THR A 51 -27.66 22.11 -2.42
N SER A 52 -26.75 22.86 -1.79
CA SER A 52 -25.35 22.93 -2.29
C SER A 52 -24.48 21.83 -1.68
N THR A 53 -24.49 21.71 -0.35
CA THR A 53 -23.70 20.74 0.41
C THR A 53 -24.05 19.29 0.07
N THR A 54 -25.29 19.02 -0.34
CA THR A 54 -25.74 17.68 -0.77
C THR A 54 -25.02 17.23 -2.04
N LYS A 55 -24.82 18.14 -3.00
CA LYS A 55 -24.10 17.81 -4.25
C LYS A 55 -22.62 17.56 -3.97
N ASP A 56 -22.02 18.40 -3.12
CA ASP A 56 -20.61 18.26 -2.77
C ASP A 56 -20.35 16.97 -1.97
N SER A 57 -21.21 16.62 -1.01
CA SER A 57 -21.11 15.36 -0.26
C SER A 57 -21.29 14.13 -1.16
N GLN A 58 -22.21 14.16 -2.12
CA GLN A 58 -22.35 13.09 -3.13
C GLN A 58 -21.11 12.97 -4.01
N LEU A 59 -20.51 14.09 -4.43
CA LEU A 59 -19.26 14.10 -5.20
C LEU A 59 -18.10 13.52 -4.38
N ILE A 60 -17.97 13.90 -3.11
CA ILE A 60 -16.93 13.34 -2.22
C ILE A 60 -17.13 11.84 -2.05
N MET A 61 -18.37 11.38 -1.83
CA MET A 61 -18.68 9.96 -1.70
C MET A 61 -18.36 9.18 -2.99
N LEU A 62 -18.71 9.73 -4.16
CA LEU A 62 -18.37 9.16 -5.46
C LEU A 62 -16.85 9.11 -5.71
N ARG A 63 -16.10 10.10 -5.23
CA ARG A 63 -14.64 10.13 -5.33
C ARG A 63 -13.98 9.13 -4.39
N CYS A 64 -14.47 8.98 -3.16
CA CYS A 64 -13.95 8.03 -2.17
C CYS A 64 -14.18 6.56 -2.57
N GLN A 65 -15.19 6.26 -3.40
CA GLN A 65 -15.37 4.91 -3.97
C GLN A 65 -14.17 4.42 -4.79
N LYS A 66 -13.34 5.33 -5.30
CA LYS A 66 -12.02 5.02 -5.85
C LYS A 66 -10.98 5.41 -4.81
N PRO A 67 -10.64 4.52 -3.86
CA PRO A 67 -9.68 4.84 -2.82
C PRO A 67 -8.38 5.32 -3.45
N LEU A 68 -7.77 6.34 -2.85
CA LEU A 68 -6.49 6.85 -3.34
C LEU A 68 -5.44 5.74 -3.13
N CYS A 69 -5.16 5.00 -4.19
CA CYS A 69 -4.19 3.93 -4.18
C CYS A 69 -2.90 4.49 -4.76
N MET A 70 -1.79 4.30 -4.06
CA MET A 70 -0.50 4.44 -4.72
C MET A 70 -0.33 3.19 -5.60
N ASP A 71 -0.41 3.38 -6.90
CA ASP A 71 -0.25 2.30 -7.87
C ASP A 71 1.24 2.06 -8.14
N ALA A 72 1.67 0.82 -7.92
CA ALA A 72 2.99 0.29 -8.26
C ALA A 72 2.88 -0.50 -9.58
N ILE A 73 2.45 0.12 -10.67
CA ILE A 73 2.35 -0.56 -11.98
C ILE A 73 3.77 -1.00 -12.40
N PRO A 74 4.02 -2.28 -12.77
CA PRO A 74 3.08 -3.37 -13.07
C PRO A 74 2.74 -4.34 -11.91
N PHE A 75 3.29 -4.13 -10.71
CA PHE A 75 3.19 -5.02 -9.55
C PHE A 75 1.85 -4.94 -8.78
N GLY A 76 1.06 -3.89 -8.99
CA GLY A 76 -0.26 -3.72 -8.37
C GLY A 76 -0.32 -2.51 -7.45
N ILE A 77 -1.14 -2.56 -6.40
CA ILE A 77 -1.32 -1.46 -5.43
C ILE A 77 -0.33 -1.62 -4.27
N PHE A 78 0.30 -0.52 -3.82
CA PHE A 78 1.13 -0.52 -2.61
C PHE A 78 0.30 -0.82 -1.36
N ASN A 79 0.28 -2.09 -0.96
CA ASN A 79 -0.40 -2.58 0.23
C ASN A 79 0.43 -3.73 0.86
N PHE A 80 0.00 -4.21 2.03
CA PHE A 80 0.65 -5.36 2.68
C PHE A 80 0.58 -6.65 1.85
N SER A 81 -0.39 -6.78 0.94
CA SER A 81 -0.47 -7.92 0.02
C SER A 81 0.71 -7.93 -0.96
N LEU A 82 1.06 -6.78 -1.54
CA LEU A 82 2.19 -6.62 -2.44
C LEU A 82 3.53 -6.92 -1.73
N LEU A 83 3.68 -6.47 -0.48
CA LEU A 83 4.85 -6.82 0.34
C LEU A 83 4.97 -8.35 0.52
N LEU A 84 3.87 -9.03 0.82
CA LEU A 84 3.85 -10.49 0.94
C LEU A 84 4.18 -11.18 -0.38
N VAL A 85 3.70 -10.65 -1.52
CA VAL A 85 4.04 -11.16 -2.85
C VAL A 85 5.54 -11.05 -3.09
N ILE A 86 6.17 -9.91 -2.79
CA ILE A 86 7.63 -9.71 -2.94
C ILE A 86 8.42 -10.72 -2.09
N ILE A 87 8.01 -10.94 -0.83
CA ILE A 87 8.68 -11.90 0.05
C ILE A 87 8.51 -13.33 -0.48
N LYS A 88 7.30 -13.71 -0.90
CA LYS A 88 7.02 -15.04 -1.44
C LYS A 88 7.79 -15.31 -2.73
N THR A 89 7.85 -14.36 -3.65
CA THR A 89 8.61 -14.52 -4.90
C THR A 89 10.10 -14.64 -4.59
N SER A 90 10.64 -13.79 -3.72
CA SER A 90 12.05 -13.87 -3.28
C SER A 90 12.38 -15.22 -2.67
N TYR A 91 11.54 -15.73 -1.77
CA TYR A 91 11.71 -17.05 -1.16
C TYR A 91 11.61 -18.19 -2.19
N SER A 92 10.68 -18.09 -3.14
CA SER A 92 10.54 -19.05 -4.24
C SER A 92 11.81 -19.12 -5.09
N TYR A 93 12.37 -17.95 -5.46
CA TYR A 93 13.64 -17.88 -6.20
C TYR A 93 14.79 -18.49 -5.41
N LEU A 94 14.93 -18.17 -4.11
CA LEU A 94 15.97 -18.77 -3.26
C LEU A 94 15.82 -20.28 -3.16
N THR A 95 14.59 -20.78 -3.02
CA THR A 95 14.30 -22.21 -2.95
C THR A 95 14.63 -22.93 -4.26
N LEU A 96 14.33 -22.31 -5.40
CA LEU A 96 14.67 -22.86 -6.71
C LEU A 96 16.17 -23.01 -6.87
N ILE A 97 16.93 -21.96 -6.54
CA ILE A 97 18.41 -21.96 -6.64
C ILE A 97 19.01 -23.03 -5.72
N ASN A 98 18.50 -23.15 -4.48
CA ASN A 98 18.96 -24.15 -3.52
C ASN A 98 18.62 -25.60 -3.92
N LYS A 99 17.62 -25.80 -4.78
CA LYS A 99 17.27 -27.13 -5.31
C LYS A 99 18.10 -27.53 -6.53
N THR A 100 18.67 -26.56 -7.24
CA THR A 100 19.46 -26.78 -8.46
C THR A 100 20.96 -26.85 -8.22
N SER A 101 21.43 -26.47 -7.03
CA SER A 101 22.84 -26.57 -6.61
C SER A 101 23.08 -27.83 -5.77
#